data_AF-F8GLS6-F1
#
_entry.id   AF-F8GLS6-F1
#
_cell.length_a   1.000
_cell.length_b   1.000
_cell.length_c   1.000
_cell.angle_alpha   90.00
_cell.angle_beta   90.00
_cell.angle_gamma   90.00
#
_symmetry.space_group_name_H-M   'P 1'
#
loop_
_entity.id
_entity.type
_entity.pdbx_description
1 polymer ?
#
loop_
_entity_poly.entity_id
_entity_poly.type
_entity_poly.pdbx_seq_one_letter_code
_entity_poly.pdbx_strand_id
1 'polypeptide(L)'
;MSDLINEIKTTRKKIGISGSDERIADLSKLTPFQQSLRLATLREFQAKKIKKYVKKQVTQLNTKRKIAEEIKFLFDEHGQPSANMPIEDVVEERRQIENQIRWFEAITTELRNRLIKIKEIEDYALDLIGQEKSDG
;
A
#
# COMPACT_ATOMS: atom_id res chain seq x y z
N MET A 1 -6.62 35.17 3.81
CA MET A 1 -7.14 33.86 3.33
C MET A 1 -6.06 32.78 3.21
N SER A 2 -4.77 33.12 3.22
CA SER A 2 -3.65 32.16 3.27
C SER A 2 -3.52 31.45 4.64
N ASP A 3 -3.89 32.14 5.72
CA ASP A 3 -3.55 31.68 7.08
C ASP A 3 -4.52 30.61 7.63
N LEU A 4 -5.80 30.66 7.20
CA LEU A 4 -6.82 29.67 7.56
C LEU A 4 -6.54 28.27 6.98
N ILE A 5 -5.96 28.20 5.77
CA ILE A 5 -5.61 26.93 5.12
C ILE A 5 -4.42 26.27 5.84
N ASN A 6 -3.51 27.07 6.41
CA ASN A 6 -2.40 26.56 7.20
C ASN A 6 -2.85 26.07 8.59
N GLU A 7 -3.81 26.72 9.23
CA GLU A 7 -4.40 26.24 10.50
C GLU A 7 -5.12 24.88 10.35
N ILE A 8 -5.89 24.69 9.26
CA ILE A 8 -6.59 23.42 9.00
C ILE A 8 -5.61 22.27 8.71
N LYS A 9 -4.45 22.56 8.11
CA LYS A 9 -3.38 21.56 7.93
C LYS A 9 -2.70 21.18 9.25
N THR A 10 -2.64 22.10 10.22
CA THR A 10 -2.07 21.82 11.56
C THR A 10 -3.00 21.05 12.50
N THR A 11 -4.32 21.12 12.30
CA THR A 11 -5.33 20.41 13.13
C THR A 11 -5.56 18.95 12.71
N ARG A 12 -5.13 18.53 11.51
CA ARG A 12 -5.03 17.10 11.20
C ARG A 12 -3.86 16.48 11.96
N LYS A 13 -4.16 15.92 13.13
CA LYS A 13 -3.28 14.94 13.79
C LYS A 13 -2.96 13.86 12.75
N LYS A 14 -1.72 13.84 12.23
CA LYS A 14 -1.24 12.73 11.40
C LYS A 14 -1.53 11.46 12.19
N ILE A 15 -2.32 10.55 11.62
CA ILE A 15 -2.50 9.23 12.20
C ILE A 15 -1.11 8.61 12.17
N GLY A 16 -0.41 8.71 13.30
CA GLY A 16 0.94 8.22 13.44
C GLY A 16 0.97 6.74 13.05
N ILE A 17 2.08 6.33 12.45
CA ILE A 17 2.42 4.92 12.35
C ILE A 17 2.34 4.38 13.77
N SER A 18 1.32 3.56 14.07
CA SER A 18 1.11 3.00 15.41
C SER A 18 2.19 1.94 15.70
N GLY A 19 3.40 2.40 15.98
CA GLY A 19 4.34 1.69 16.82
C GLY A 19 3.90 1.92 18.27
N SER A 20 3.87 0.83 19.04
CA SER A 20 3.28 0.65 20.38
C SER A 20 1.75 0.58 20.44
N ASP A 21 1.27 -0.64 20.72
CA ASP A 21 -0.12 -1.01 21.01
C ASP A 21 -0.51 -0.51 22.43
N GLU A 22 -0.28 0.76 22.75
CA GLU A 22 -0.55 1.37 24.07
C GLU A 22 -2.05 1.67 24.30
N ARG A 23 -2.95 0.85 23.73
CA ARG A 23 -4.36 0.80 24.14
C ARG A 23 -4.62 -0.43 25.01
N ILE A 24 -3.67 -0.78 25.86
CA ILE A 24 -3.92 -1.69 26.96
C ILE A 24 -4.74 -0.90 27.97
N ALA A 25 -6.07 -0.95 27.81
CA ALA A 25 -6.99 -0.49 28.84
C ALA A 25 -6.54 -1.11 30.17
N ASP A 26 -6.45 -0.29 31.22
CA ASP A 26 -5.99 -0.67 32.54
C ASP A 26 -6.66 -1.98 33.01
N LEU A 27 -5.91 -3.08 32.93
CA LEU A 27 -6.40 -4.43 33.18
C LEU A 27 -6.77 -4.63 34.66
N SER A 28 -6.28 -3.76 35.55
CA SER A 28 -6.53 -3.81 37.00
C SER A 28 -8.00 -3.61 37.37
N LYS A 29 -8.80 -3.02 36.47
CA LYS A 29 -10.24 -2.75 36.67
C LYS A 29 -11.15 -3.91 36.25
N LEU A 30 -10.59 -4.99 35.68
CA LEU A 30 -11.34 -6.12 35.12
C LEU A 30 -11.24 -7.35 36.02
N THR A 31 -12.26 -8.21 36.01
CA THR A 31 -12.18 -9.50 36.71
C THR A 31 -11.15 -10.43 36.04
N PRO A 32 -10.56 -11.41 36.75
CA PRO A 32 -9.57 -12.32 36.16
C PRO A 32 -10.03 -13.02 34.87
N PHE A 33 -11.33 -13.37 34.80
CA PHE A 33 -11.94 -13.95 33.60
C PHE A 33 -12.04 -12.95 32.44
N GLN A 34 -12.40 -11.69 32.72
CA GLN A 34 -12.45 -10.65 31.70
C GLN A 34 -11.04 -10.29 31.20
N GLN A 35 -10.05 -10.29 32.09
CA GLN A 35 -8.64 -10.08 31.73
C GLN A 35 -8.15 -11.19 30.80
N SER A 36 -8.43 -12.46 31.10
CA SER A 36 -7.99 -13.59 30.27
C SER A 36 -8.63 -13.57 28.88
N LEU A 37 -9.94 -13.27 28.81
CA LEU A 37 -10.65 -13.10 27.53
C LEU A 37 -10.08 -11.92 26.73
N ARG A 38 -9.80 -10.79 27.39
CA ARG A 38 -9.19 -9.62 26.75
C ARG A 38 -7.81 -9.95 26.18
N LEU A 39 -6.96 -10.63 26.94
CA LEU A 39 -5.64 -11.07 26.46
C LEU A 39 -5.75 -12.04 25.29
N ALA A 40 -6.70 -12.99 25.33
CA ALA A 40 -6.95 -13.91 24.23
C ALA A 40 -7.37 -13.18 22.95
N THR A 41 -8.31 -12.24 23.04
CA THR A 41 -8.76 -11.44 21.88
C THR A 41 -7.66 -10.56 21.31
N LEU A 42 -6.82 -9.95 22.17
CA LEU A 42 -5.65 -9.18 21.73
C LEU A 42 -4.63 -10.05 21.00
N ARG A 43 -4.33 -11.24 21.54
CA ARG A 43 -3.43 -12.20 20.87
C ARG A 43 -3.98 -12.63 19.51
N GLU A 44 -5.28 -12.91 19.42
CA GLU A 44 -5.91 -13.27 18.15
C GLU A 44 -5.84 -12.13 17.14
N PHE A 45 -6.11 -10.90 17.58
CA PHE A 45 -6.02 -9.71 16.73
C PHE A 45 -4.59 -9.48 16.23
N GLN A 46 -3.60 -9.59 17.10
CA GLN A 46 -2.18 -9.49 16.74
C GLN A 46 -1.77 -10.60 15.77
N ALA A 47 -2.19 -11.84 16.01
CA ALA A 47 -1.96 -12.96 15.11
C ALA A 47 -2.57 -12.71 13.71
N LYS A 48 -3.79 -12.19 13.64
CA LYS A 48 -4.43 -11.77 12.38
C LYS A 48 -3.65 -10.67 11.67
N LYS A 49 -3.16 -9.67 12.40
CA LYS A 49 -2.34 -8.57 11.86
C LYS A 49 -1.02 -9.09 11.28
N ILE A 50 -0.31 -9.93 12.03
CA ILE A 50 0.94 -10.57 11.60
C ILE A 50 0.69 -11.45 10.37
N LYS A 51 -0.33 -12.31 10.39
CA LYS A 51 -0.70 -13.17 9.25
C LYS A 51 -0.97 -12.34 7.99
N LYS A 52 -1.72 -11.23 8.10
CA LYS A 52 -1.99 -10.34 6.98
C LYS A 52 -0.70 -9.70 6.45
N TYR A 53 0.18 -9.26 7.33
CA TYR A 53 1.47 -8.67 6.96
C TYR A 53 2.36 -9.69 6.24
N VAL A 54 2.57 -10.88 6.83
CA VAL A 54 3.36 -11.96 6.23
C VAL A 54 2.79 -12.36 4.87
N LYS A 55 1.46 -12.51 4.74
CA LYS A 55 0.82 -12.79 3.44
C LYS A 55 1.19 -11.75 2.40
N LYS A 56 1.14 -10.45 2.74
CA LYS A 56 1.54 -9.36 1.83
C LYS A 56 3.00 -9.49 1.41
N GLN A 57 3.91 -9.78 2.35
CA GLN A 57 5.34 -9.93 2.06
C GLN A 57 5.62 -11.14 1.17
N VAL A 58 5.00 -12.28 1.44
CA VAL A 58 5.13 -13.49 0.61
C VAL A 58 4.64 -13.22 -0.81
N THR A 59 3.51 -12.52 -0.99
CA THR A 59 3.04 -12.13 -2.33
C THR A 59 4.06 -11.25 -3.07
N GLN A 60 4.66 -10.27 -2.38
CA GLN A 60 5.70 -9.42 -2.96
C GLN A 60 6.94 -10.22 -3.36
N LEU A 61 7.41 -11.13 -2.50
CA LEU A 61 8.56 -11.99 -2.77
C LEU A 61 8.29 -12.92 -3.96
N ASN A 62 7.12 -13.55 -3.99
CA ASN A 62 6.73 -14.42 -5.11
C ASN A 62 6.64 -13.66 -6.43
N THR A 63 6.19 -12.41 -6.40
CA THR A 63 6.16 -11.55 -7.59
C THR A 63 7.58 -11.24 -8.09
N LYS A 64 8.47 -10.81 -7.19
CA LYS A 64 9.89 -10.57 -7.53
C LYS A 64 10.58 -11.82 -8.07
N ARG A 65 10.30 -12.98 -7.48
CA ARG A 65 10.84 -14.27 -7.95
C ARG A 65 10.37 -14.59 -9.37
N LYS A 66 9.08 -14.40 -9.68
CA LYS A 66 8.55 -14.62 -11.02
C LYS A 66 9.23 -13.73 -12.06
N ILE A 67 9.36 -12.43 -11.77
CA ILE A 67 10.06 -11.47 -12.64
C ILE A 67 11.53 -11.90 -12.85
N ALA A 68 12.20 -12.40 -11.82
CA ALA A 68 13.57 -12.88 -11.95
C ALA A 68 13.68 -14.16 -12.80
N GLU A 69 12.72 -15.08 -12.70
CA GLU A 69 12.68 -16.28 -13.54
C GLU A 69 12.42 -15.95 -15.02
N GLU A 70 11.67 -14.87 -15.32
CA GLU A 70 11.40 -14.44 -16.70
C GLU A 70 12.67 -14.07 -17.46
N ILE A 71 13.67 -13.47 -16.80
CA ILE A 71 14.95 -13.09 -17.42
C ILE A 71 16.06 -14.13 -17.23
N LYS A 72 15.78 -15.24 -16.52
CA LYS A 72 16.81 -16.20 -16.11
C LYS A 72 17.53 -16.85 -17.28
N PHE A 73 16.85 -17.02 -18.42
CA PHE A 73 17.44 -17.58 -19.64
C PHE A 73 18.58 -16.70 -20.20
N LEU A 74 18.61 -15.41 -19.85
CA LEU A 74 19.69 -14.50 -20.22
C LEU A 74 21.01 -14.78 -19.48
N PHE A 75 20.98 -15.60 -18.42
CA PHE A 75 22.12 -15.85 -17.54
C PHE A 75 22.56 -17.32 -17.56
N ASP A 76 23.86 -17.54 -17.35
CA ASP A 76 24.47 -18.86 -17.17
C ASP A 76 24.41 -19.33 -15.70
N GLU A 77 25.00 -20.51 -15.42
CA GLU A 77 25.03 -21.11 -14.08
C GLU A 77 25.78 -20.26 -13.03
N HIS A 78 26.60 -19.30 -13.47
CA HIS A 78 27.35 -18.36 -12.63
C HIS A 78 26.67 -16.99 -12.52
N GLY A 79 25.49 -16.82 -13.12
CA GLY A 79 24.76 -15.55 -13.14
C GLY A 79 25.39 -14.51 -14.06
N GLN A 80 26.27 -14.91 -14.97
CA GLN A 80 26.82 -14.05 -16.02
C GLN A 80 25.92 -14.10 -17.24
N PRO A 81 25.91 -13.04 -18.09
CA PRO A 81 25.22 -13.09 -19.36
C PRO A 81 25.68 -14.30 -20.18
N SER A 82 24.72 -15.05 -20.72
CA SER A 82 24.98 -16.20 -21.59
C SER A 82 25.87 -15.77 -22.78
N ALA A 83 27.09 -16.30 -22.84
CA ALA A 83 28.08 -15.92 -23.85
C ALA A 83 27.67 -16.27 -25.29
N ASN A 84 26.72 -17.20 -25.45
CA ASN A 84 26.29 -17.74 -26.75
C ASN A 84 24.90 -17.26 -27.17
N MET A 85 24.30 -16.29 -26.47
CA MET A 85 22.97 -15.79 -26.82
C MET A 85 23.03 -14.83 -28.02
N PRO A 86 22.16 -15.00 -29.03
CA PRO A 86 22.01 -14.02 -30.11
C PRO A 86 21.63 -12.64 -29.57
N ILE A 87 22.29 -11.59 -30.05
CA ILE A 87 22.04 -10.22 -29.59
C ILE A 87 20.63 -9.76 -30.00
N GLU A 88 20.10 -10.30 -31.09
CA GLU A 88 18.76 -10.03 -31.60
C GLU A 88 17.68 -10.41 -30.58
N ASP A 89 17.81 -11.58 -29.94
CA ASP A 89 16.86 -12.06 -28.94
C ASP A 89 16.89 -11.15 -27.69
N VAL A 90 18.08 -10.74 -27.26
CA VAL A 90 18.24 -9.79 -26.13
C VAL A 90 17.60 -8.44 -26.45
N VAL A 91 17.78 -7.94 -27.68
CA VAL A 91 17.23 -6.66 -28.13
C VAL A 91 15.71 -6.69 -28.23
N GLU A 92 15.15 -7.81 -28.68
CA GLU A 92 13.70 -7.99 -28.77
C GLU A 92 13.05 -8.04 -27.38
N GLU A 93 13.62 -8.83 -26.46
CA GLU A 93 13.15 -8.91 -25.08
C GLU A 93 13.23 -7.57 -24.35
N ARG A 94 14.32 -6.81 -24.55
CA ARG A 94 14.43 -5.44 -24.06
C ARG A 94 13.30 -4.55 -24.60
N ARG A 95 13.01 -4.62 -25.91
CA ARG A 95 11.93 -3.83 -26.53
C ARG A 95 10.56 -4.20 -25.97
N GLN A 96 10.31 -5.49 -25.76
CA GLN A 96 9.05 -5.95 -25.18
C GLN A 96 8.86 -5.40 -23.75
N ILE A 97 9.89 -5.49 -22.90
CA ILE A 97 9.85 -4.94 -21.54
C ILE A 97 9.65 -3.41 -21.59
N GLU A 98 10.38 -2.69 -22.44
CA GLU A 98 10.22 -1.23 -22.60
C GLU A 98 8.79 -0.84 -23.01
N ASN A 99 8.18 -1.61 -23.93
CA ASN A 99 6.80 -1.38 -24.35
C ASN A 99 5.80 -1.66 -23.23
N GLN A 100 5.99 -2.74 -22.47
CA GLN A 100 5.17 -3.05 -21.30
C GLN A 100 5.26 -1.93 -20.25
N ILE A 101 6.46 -1.43 -19.96
CA ILE A 101 6.67 -0.31 -19.03
C ILE A 101 5.87 0.92 -19.49
N ARG A 102 6.02 1.33 -20.76
CA ARG A 102 5.28 2.48 -21.32
C ARG A 102 3.76 2.29 -21.22
N TRP A 103 3.27 1.09 -21.46
CA TRP A 103 1.85 0.77 -21.33
C TRP A 103 1.36 0.89 -19.88
N PHE A 104 2.12 0.36 -18.91
CA PHE A 104 1.79 0.50 -17.49
C PHE A 104 1.85 1.96 -17.02
N GLU A 105 2.78 2.76 -17.52
CA GLU A 105 2.87 4.19 -17.24
C GLU A 105 1.64 4.94 -17.75
N ALA A 106 1.17 4.62 -18.97
CA ALA A 106 -0.04 5.20 -19.54
C ALA A 106 -1.27 4.87 -18.69
N ILE A 107 -1.45 3.60 -18.30
CA ILE A 107 -2.56 3.18 -17.43
C ILE A 107 -2.49 3.86 -16.07
N THR A 108 -1.29 3.91 -15.47
CA THR A 108 -1.10 4.54 -14.16
C THR A 108 -1.47 6.02 -14.22
N THR A 109 -1.11 6.69 -15.30
CA THR A 109 -1.47 8.09 -15.54
C THR A 109 -2.98 8.26 -15.66
N GLU A 110 -3.65 7.39 -16.42
CA GLU A 110 -5.11 7.42 -16.54
C GLU A 110 -5.82 7.18 -15.20
N LEU A 111 -5.38 6.18 -14.43
CA LEU A 111 -5.94 5.88 -13.11
C LEU A 111 -5.73 7.04 -12.12
N ARG A 112 -4.58 7.71 -12.16
CA ARG A 112 -4.33 8.92 -11.36
C ARG A 112 -5.29 10.05 -11.73
N ASN A 113 -5.52 10.27 -13.03
CA ASN A 113 -6.47 11.29 -13.48
C ASN A 113 -7.90 10.99 -13.04
N ARG A 114 -8.33 9.72 -13.14
CA ARG A 114 -9.64 9.28 -12.63
C ARG A 114 -9.76 9.48 -11.12
N LEU A 115 -8.71 9.15 -10.36
CA LEU A 115 -8.68 9.36 -8.91
C LEU A 115 -8.80 10.84 -8.54
N ILE A 116 -8.15 11.75 -9.27
CA ILE A 116 -8.28 13.20 -9.06
C ILE A 116 -9.74 13.62 -9.20
N LYS A 117 -10.40 13.21 -10.30
CA LYS A 117 -11.82 13.52 -10.52
C LYS A 117 -12.73 12.98 -9.41
N ILE A 118 -12.47 11.76 -8.95
CA ILE A 118 -13.25 11.18 -7.84
C ILE A 118 -13.07 12.01 -6.57
N LYS A 119 -11.85 12.46 -6.27
CA LYS A 119 -11.60 13.33 -5.10
C LYS A 119 -12.28 14.69 -5.23
N GLU A 120 -12.26 15.30 -6.42
CA GLU A 120 -12.98 16.56 -6.66
C GLU A 120 -14.49 16.40 -6.41
N ILE A 121 -15.08 15.29 -6.83
CA ILE A 121 -16.48 14.96 -6.56
C ILE A 121 -16.72 14.73 -5.06
N GLU A 122 -15.82 14.01 -4.39
CA GLU A 122 -15.88 13.75 -2.95
C GLU A 122 -15.82 15.06 -2.15
N ASP A 123 -14.86 15.94 -2.48
CA ASP A 123 -14.69 17.24 -1.84
C ASP A 123 -15.95 18.12 -2.05
N TYR A 124 -16.49 18.16 -3.28
CA TYR A 124 -17.74 18.89 -3.57
C TYR A 124 -18.95 18.35 -2.80
N ALA A 125 -19.10 17.03 -2.70
CA ALA A 125 -20.18 16.41 -1.95
C ALA A 125 -20.08 16.72 -0.45
N LEU A 126 -18.86 16.75 0.11
CA LEU A 126 -18.61 17.13 1.49
C LEU A 126 -18.95 18.60 1.75
N ASP A 127 -18.61 19.49 0.81
CA ASP A 127 -18.95 20.92 0.90
C ASP A 127 -20.47 21.15 0.91
N LEU A 128 -21.22 20.46 0.06
CA LEU A 128 -22.70 20.52 0.05
C LEU A 128 -23.31 20.06 1.37
N ILE A 129 -22.85 18.94 1.92
CA ILE A 129 -23.31 18.43 3.24
C ILE A 129 -22.97 19.43 4.35
N GLY A 130 -21.86 20.15 4.23
CA GLY A 130 -21.47 21.21 5.17
C GLY A 130 -22.43 22.41 5.13
N GLN A 131 -22.85 22.82 3.93
CA GLN A 131 -23.79 23.94 3.72
C GLN A 131 -25.21 23.60 4.19
N GLU A 132 -25.72 22.39 3.91
CA GLU A 132 -27.04 21.96 4.40
C GLU A 132 -27.12 21.94 5.94
N LYS A 133 -26.00 21.72 6.62
CA LYS A 133 -25.93 21.72 8.10
C LYS A 133 -25.76 23.12 8.70
N SER A 134 -25.35 24.12 7.93
CA SER A 134 -25.26 25.50 8.41
C SER A 134 -26.56 26.28 8.24
N ASP A 135 -27.39 25.88 7.26
CA ASP A 135 -28.63 26.57 6.90
C ASP A 135 -29.89 25.98 7.58
N GLY A 136 -29.73 25.01 8.50
CA GLY A 136 -30.81 24.43 9.33
C GLY A 136 -30.48 24.49 10.81
#